data_AF-A0A1A8VY51-F1
#
_entry.id   AF-A0A1A8VY51-F1
#
_cell.length_a   1.000
_cell.length_b   1.000
_cell.length_c   1.000
_cell.angle_alpha   90.00
_cell.angle_beta   90.00
_cell.angle_gamma   90.00
#
_symmetry.space_group_name_H-M   'P 1'
#
loop_
_entity.id
_entity.type
_entity.pdbx_description
1 polymer ?
#
loop_
_entity_poly.entity_id
_entity_poly.type
_entity_poly.pdbx_seq_one_letter_code
_entity_poly.pdbx_strand_id
1 'polypeptide(L)'
;MLCLERLNALIESKYTLSNWKKKNIKYNTYGMDAFNNCLLLKNGDTGCQIAKDVINLRSKESCSDFNVLKMQSFLFLVRASPNLTCTLKDKKLCDFFVDFLKSKQSSWDSFPNCLGNTTDLTEEYFLESSHLKSDIYLFSVSIIFFWFITTVILFALFVIVKVNTPVDSSFIINEERLNFFFKFTRILDVWR
;
A
#
# COMPACT_ATOMS: atom_id res chain seq x y z
N MET A 1 8.41 -27.61 16.24
CA MET A 1 8.25 -27.55 14.77
C MET A 1 6.78 -27.55 14.36
N LEU A 2 5.95 -28.49 14.83
CA LEU A 2 4.50 -28.55 14.54
C LEU A 2 3.67 -27.28 14.86
N CYS A 3 4.06 -26.50 15.87
CA CYS A 3 3.30 -25.30 16.26
C CYS A 3 3.44 -24.16 15.25
N LEU A 4 4.62 -24.03 14.61
CA LEU A 4 4.86 -23.00 13.58
C LEU A 4 4.11 -23.32 12.28
N GLU A 5 4.07 -24.59 11.87
CA GLU A 5 3.34 -25.01 10.67
C GLU A 5 1.83 -24.81 10.82
N ARG A 6 1.28 -25.09 12.01
CA ARG A 6 -0.14 -24.85 12.30
C ARG A 6 -0.49 -23.36 12.37
N LEU A 7 0.44 -22.52 12.84
CA LEU A 7 0.27 -21.06 12.84
C LEU A 7 0.32 -20.50 11.42
N ASN A 8 1.24 -20.97 10.57
CA ASN A 8 1.29 -20.60 9.16
C ASN A 8 0.02 -21.00 8.41
N ALA A 9 -0.49 -22.22 8.63
CA ALA A 9 -1.72 -22.68 8.00
C ALA A 9 -2.96 -21.87 8.45
N LEU A 10 -3.01 -21.44 9.71
CA LEU A 10 -4.09 -20.60 10.26
C LEU A 10 -4.01 -19.15 9.74
N ILE A 11 -2.79 -18.64 9.56
CA ILE A 11 -2.55 -17.34 8.93
C ILE A 11 -3.02 -17.43 7.47
N GLU A 12 -2.54 -18.39 6.69
CA GLU A 12 -2.94 -18.59 5.29
C GLU A 12 -4.46 -18.79 5.14
N SER A 13 -5.12 -19.55 6.02
CA SER A 13 -6.57 -19.76 5.93
C SER A 13 -7.38 -18.50 6.27
N LYS A 14 -6.94 -17.69 7.25
CA LYS A 14 -7.60 -16.39 7.54
C LYS A 14 -7.37 -15.34 6.44
N TYR A 15 -6.20 -15.35 5.81
CA TYR A 15 -5.89 -14.45 4.69
C TYR A 15 -6.58 -14.85 3.37
N THR A 16 -6.86 -16.15 3.18
CA THR A 16 -7.61 -16.63 2.00
C THR A 16 -9.12 -16.40 2.13
N LEU A 17 -9.70 -16.50 3.33
CA LEU A 17 -11.16 -16.39 3.50
C LEU A 17 -11.69 -14.95 3.60
N SER A 18 -10.86 -13.97 4.00
CA SER A 18 -11.41 -12.68 4.45
C SER A 18 -11.57 -11.58 3.40
N ASN A 19 -10.98 -11.62 2.20
CA ASN A 19 -11.18 -10.52 1.22
C ASN A 19 -10.75 -10.76 -0.25
N TRP A 20 -10.59 -12.00 -0.71
CA TRP A 20 -10.06 -12.29 -2.05
C TRP A 20 -10.89 -11.80 -3.26
N LYS A 21 -12.09 -11.22 -3.05
CA LYS A 21 -12.87 -10.56 -4.11
C LYS A 21 -12.68 -9.04 -4.21
N LYS A 22 -12.03 -8.39 -3.25
CA LYS A 22 -11.49 -7.03 -3.45
C LYS A 22 -10.01 -7.23 -3.81
N LYS A 23 -9.76 -7.65 -5.06
CA LYS A 23 -8.42 -7.58 -5.68
C LYS A 23 -7.96 -6.16 -5.39
N ASN A 24 -6.91 -5.97 -4.58
CA ASN A 24 -6.32 -4.66 -4.36
C ASN A 24 -5.68 -4.26 -5.68
N ILE A 25 -6.51 -3.73 -6.58
CA ILE A 25 -6.13 -3.26 -7.89
C ILE A 25 -5.25 -2.03 -7.65
N LYS A 26 -3.93 -2.22 -7.71
CA LYS A 26 -2.96 -1.13 -7.60
C LYS A 26 -2.87 -0.50 -8.98
N TYR A 27 -3.35 0.73 -9.11
CA TYR A 27 -3.25 1.49 -10.35
C TYR A 27 -1.82 1.99 -10.53
N ASN A 28 -1.31 1.92 -11.76
CA ASN A 28 -0.09 2.63 -12.12
C ASN A 28 -0.38 4.13 -12.28
N THR A 29 0.60 4.91 -12.73
CA THR A 29 0.46 6.37 -12.92
C THR A 29 -0.71 6.75 -13.84
N TYR A 30 -0.92 5.98 -14.91
CA TYR A 30 -2.01 6.21 -15.87
C TYR A 30 -3.38 5.87 -15.28
N GLY A 31 -3.51 4.73 -14.58
CA GLY A 31 -4.74 4.37 -13.87
C GLY A 31 -5.06 5.35 -12.74
N MET A 32 -4.03 5.88 -12.09
CA MET A 32 -4.18 6.89 -11.02
C MET A 32 -4.74 8.21 -11.54
N ASP A 33 -4.40 8.61 -12.77
CA ASP A 33 -5.01 9.80 -13.40
C ASP A 33 -6.53 9.63 -13.59
N ALA A 34 -6.96 8.48 -14.10
CA ALA A 34 -8.39 8.17 -14.27
C ALA A 34 -9.12 8.15 -12.91
N PHE A 35 -8.50 7.53 -11.89
CA PHE A 35 -9.02 7.51 -10.52
C PHE A 35 -9.16 8.92 -9.94
N ASN A 36 -8.13 9.75 -10.07
CA ASN A 36 -8.14 11.13 -9.59
C ASN A 36 -9.21 11.97 -10.29
N ASN A 37 -9.37 11.83 -11.59
CA ASN A 37 -10.41 12.53 -12.34
C ASN A 37 -11.83 12.09 -11.92
N CYS A 38 -12.04 10.80 -11.62
CA CYS A 38 -13.28 10.31 -11.03
C CYS A 38 -13.55 10.91 -9.65
N LEU A 39 -12.52 11.02 -8.79
CA LEU A 39 -12.64 11.65 -7.48
C LEU A 39 -12.93 13.14 -7.56
N LEU A 40 -12.32 13.87 -8.49
CA LEU A 40 -12.60 15.28 -8.74
C LEU A 40 -14.06 15.50 -9.07
N LEU A 41 -14.63 14.67 -9.96
CA LEU A 41 -16.06 14.71 -10.25
C LEU A 41 -16.90 14.46 -9.00
N LYS A 42 -16.56 13.44 -8.21
CA LYS A 42 -17.35 13.07 -7.03
C LYS A 42 -17.31 14.15 -5.93
N ASN A 43 -16.19 14.86 -5.81
CA ASN A 43 -16.04 15.97 -4.87
C ASN A 43 -16.64 17.28 -5.41
N GLY A 44 -16.92 17.39 -6.71
CA GLY A 44 -17.40 18.61 -7.34
C GLY A 44 -16.30 19.64 -7.60
N ASP A 45 -15.03 19.23 -7.58
CA ASP A 45 -13.86 20.08 -7.76
C ASP A 45 -13.43 20.21 -9.24
N THR A 46 -14.37 19.99 -10.16
CA THR A 46 -14.15 20.04 -11.61
C THR A 46 -14.24 21.48 -12.13
N GLY A 47 -13.56 21.77 -13.23
CA GLY A 47 -13.57 23.10 -13.87
C GLY A 47 -14.92 23.51 -14.48
N CYS A 48 -15.86 22.57 -14.56
CA CYS A 48 -17.22 22.75 -15.07
C CYS A 48 -18.24 22.02 -14.19
N GLN A 49 -19.52 22.40 -14.28
CA GLN A 49 -20.61 21.72 -13.57
C GLN A 49 -21.09 20.51 -14.37
N ILE A 50 -20.80 19.32 -13.85
CA ILE A 50 -21.26 18.06 -14.43
C ILE A 50 -22.55 17.66 -13.72
N ALA A 51 -23.65 17.65 -14.45
CA ALA A 51 -24.95 17.32 -13.91
C ALA A 51 -25.06 15.80 -13.63
N LYS A 52 -25.79 15.42 -12.56
CA LYS A 52 -25.87 14.04 -12.05
C LYS A 52 -26.60 13.07 -12.98
N ASP A 53 -27.33 13.61 -13.95
CA ASP A 53 -27.98 12.89 -15.05
C ASP A 53 -26.97 12.36 -16.07
N VAL A 54 -25.81 13.01 -16.21
CA VAL A 54 -24.76 12.59 -17.14
C VAL A 54 -23.91 11.46 -16.54
N ILE A 55 -23.45 11.62 -15.29
CA ILE A 55 -22.71 10.59 -14.55
C ILE A 55 -23.27 10.49 -13.13
N ASN A 56 -23.66 9.27 -12.73
CA ASN A 56 -24.11 8.98 -11.37
C ASN A 56 -23.17 8.00 -10.66
N LEU A 57 -22.26 8.54 -9.85
CA LEU A 57 -21.39 7.77 -8.97
C LEU A 57 -22.05 7.61 -7.59
N ARG A 58 -22.35 6.35 -7.19
CA ARG A 58 -23.01 6.04 -5.91
C ARG A 58 -22.16 6.44 -4.70
N SER A 59 -20.85 6.14 -4.72
CA SER A 59 -19.94 6.40 -3.59
C SER A 59 -18.53 6.78 -4.08
N LYS A 60 -17.64 7.20 -3.19
CA LYS A 60 -16.22 7.42 -3.56
C LYS A 60 -15.51 6.11 -3.90
N GLU A 61 -15.94 5.01 -3.28
CA GLU A 61 -15.40 3.68 -3.55
C GLU A 61 -15.65 3.22 -4.99
N SER A 62 -16.71 3.69 -5.65
CA SER A 62 -16.96 3.32 -7.05
C SER A 62 -15.86 3.82 -7.99
N CYS A 63 -15.10 4.85 -7.63
CA CYS A 63 -13.95 5.29 -8.42
C CYS A 63 -12.78 4.29 -8.39
N SER A 64 -12.71 3.42 -7.37
CA SER A 64 -11.67 2.38 -7.28
C SER A 64 -11.96 1.13 -8.12
N ASP A 65 -13.14 1.03 -8.72
CA ASP A 65 -13.52 -0.10 -9.56
C ASP A 65 -13.18 0.19 -11.03
N PHE A 66 -12.30 -0.62 -11.60
CA PHE A 66 -11.87 -0.50 -13.00
C PHE A 66 -13.06 -0.55 -13.98
N ASN A 67 -14.07 -1.38 -13.71
CA ASN A 67 -15.23 -1.49 -14.59
C ASN A 67 -16.07 -0.21 -14.59
N VAL A 68 -16.16 0.46 -13.43
CA VAL A 68 -16.85 1.74 -13.31
C VAL A 68 -16.09 2.82 -14.07
N LEU A 69 -14.75 2.88 -13.92
CA LEU A 69 -13.91 3.82 -14.66
C LEU A 69 -14.02 3.61 -16.18
N LYS A 70 -14.09 2.36 -16.63
CA LYS A 70 -14.28 2.00 -18.04
C LYS A 70 -15.67 2.39 -18.55
N MET A 71 -16.73 2.03 -17.83
CA MET A 71 -18.11 2.28 -18.24
C MET A 71 -18.43 3.78 -18.32
N GLN A 72 -17.83 4.57 -17.43
CA GLN A 72 -18.02 6.03 -17.36
C GLN A 72 -16.95 6.80 -18.15
N SER A 73 -16.16 6.12 -19.00
CA SER A 73 -15.16 6.73 -19.89
C SER A 73 -14.04 7.52 -19.19
N PHE A 74 -13.81 7.32 -17.89
CA PHE A 74 -12.70 7.96 -17.16
C PHE A 74 -11.32 7.48 -17.63
N LEU A 75 -11.24 6.28 -18.21
CA LEU A 75 -9.99 5.76 -18.77
C LEU A 75 -9.46 6.60 -19.95
N PHE A 76 -10.28 7.47 -20.55
CA PHE A 76 -9.85 8.41 -21.59
C PHE A 76 -9.19 9.68 -21.02
N LEU A 77 -9.47 9.97 -19.74
CA LEU A 77 -8.93 11.13 -19.00
C LEU A 77 -7.61 10.77 -18.32
N VAL A 78 -6.67 10.33 -19.15
CA VAL A 78 -5.35 9.86 -18.73
C VAL A 78 -4.29 10.62 -19.51
N ARG A 79 -3.13 10.91 -18.91
CA ARG A 79 -2.06 11.64 -19.61
C ARG A 79 -1.59 10.89 -20.87
N ALA A 80 -1.38 11.63 -21.96
CA ALA A 80 -0.82 11.06 -23.20
C ALA A 80 0.69 10.75 -23.09
N SER A 81 1.41 11.49 -22.23
CA SER A 81 2.84 11.29 -21.97
C SER A 81 3.14 11.58 -20.50
N PRO A 82 4.22 11.03 -19.92
CA PRO A 82 4.50 11.12 -18.47
C PRO A 82 4.64 12.57 -17.96
N ASN A 83 5.06 13.50 -18.83
CA ASN A 83 5.28 14.91 -18.49
C ASN A 83 4.02 15.78 -18.64
N LEU A 84 2.95 15.25 -19.21
CA LEU A 84 1.70 15.96 -19.40
C LEU A 84 0.73 15.66 -18.26
N THR A 85 -0.15 16.62 -17.98
CA THR A 85 -1.22 16.46 -17.00
C THR A 85 -2.57 16.53 -17.70
N CYS A 86 -3.40 15.52 -17.48
CA CYS A 86 -4.78 15.46 -17.97
C CYS A 86 -5.71 15.52 -16.75
N THR A 87 -6.33 16.67 -16.49
CA THR A 87 -7.18 16.85 -15.31
C THR A 87 -8.46 17.61 -15.62
N LEU A 88 -9.59 17.11 -15.12
CA LEU A 88 -10.90 17.76 -15.20
C LEU A 88 -10.99 19.10 -14.45
N LYS A 89 -9.92 19.55 -13.80
CA LYS A 89 -9.81 20.93 -13.30
C LYS A 89 -9.74 21.96 -14.42
N ASP A 90 -9.19 21.60 -15.58
CA ASP A 90 -9.20 22.48 -16.74
C ASP A 90 -10.64 22.60 -17.27
N LYS A 91 -11.16 23.83 -17.27
CA LYS A 91 -12.51 24.14 -17.73
C LYS A 91 -12.74 23.69 -19.18
N LYS A 92 -11.78 23.90 -20.09
CA LYS A 92 -11.94 23.54 -21.51
C LYS A 92 -12.05 22.03 -21.70
N LEU A 93 -11.23 21.28 -20.96
CA LEU A 93 -11.27 19.83 -20.97
C LEU A 93 -12.57 19.31 -20.33
N CYS A 94 -13.00 19.94 -19.24
CA CYS A 94 -14.22 19.56 -18.53
C CYS A 94 -15.46 19.77 -19.40
N ASP A 95 -15.59 20.94 -20.04
CA ASP A 95 -16.71 21.25 -20.94
C ASP A 95 -16.73 20.27 -22.13
N PHE A 96 -15.57 20.00 -22.75
CA PHE A 96 -15.43 19.00 -23.81
C PHE A 96 -15.84 17.59 -23.35
N PHE A 97 -15.43 17.17 -22.15
CA PHE A 97 -15.77 15.87 -21.59
C PHE A 97 -17.28 15.72 -21.38
N VAL A 98 -17.95 16.77 -20.89
CA VAL A 98 -19.41 16.76 -20.71
C VAL A 98 -20.13 16.64 -22.04
N ASP A 99 -19.67 17.37 -23.06
CA ASP A 99 -20.25 17.32 -24.40
C ASP A 99 -20.03 15.95 -25.06
N PHE A 100 -18.87 15.33 -24.85
CA PHE A 100 -18.58 13.96 -25.26
C PHE A 100 -19.58 12.95 -24.65
N LEU A 101 -19.81 13.04 -23.33
CA LEU A 101 -20.76 12.14 -22.65
C LEU A 101 -22.20 12.35 -23.11
N LYS A 102 -22.62 13.59 -23.33
CA LYS A 102 -23.98 13.93 -23.81
C LYS A 102 -24.23 13.48 -25.24
N SER A 103 -23.24 13.69 -26.11
CA SER A 103 -23.33 13.33 -27.53
C SER A 103 -23.22 11.83 -27.79
N LYS A 104 -22.86 11.03 -26.76
CA LYS A 104 -22.64 9.58 -26.86
C LYS A 104 -21.71 9.21 -28.02
N GLN A 105 -20.76 10.09 -28.34
CA GLN A 105 -19.81 9.83 -29.40
C GLN A 105 -18.91 8.66 -28.99
N SER A 106 -18.68 7.75 -29.93
CA SER A 106 -17.77 6.61 -29.72
C SER A 106 -16.30 6.98 -29.87
N SER A 107 -16.00 8.18 -30.37
CA SER A 107 -14.65 8.67 -30.68
C SER A 107 -14.35 9.97 -29.95
N TRP A 108 -13.14 10.05 -29.39
CA TRP A 108 -12.61 11.23 -28.74
C TRP A 108 -11.63 11.91 -29.70
N ASP A 109 -11.99 13.06 -30.28
CA ASP A 109 -11.03 13.85 -31.04
C ASP A 109 -9.98 14.41 -30.07
N SER A 110 -8.71 14.12 -30.35
CA SER A 110 -7.61 14.24 -29.40
C SER A 110 -7.58 15.60 -28.69
N PHE A 111 -7.69 15.56 -27.36
CA PHE A 111 -7.36 16.72 -26.54
C PHE A 111 -5.85 16.69 -26.33
N PRO A 112 -5.11 17.80 -26.52
CA PRO A 112 -3.65 17.79 -26.67
C PRO A 112 -2.86 17.15 -25.51
N ASN A 113 -3.48 17.03 -24.33
CA ASN A 113 -2.83 16.52 -23.12
C ASN A 113 -3.35 15.15 -22.64
N CYS A 114 -4.43 14.65 -23.24
CA CYS A 114 -5.13 13.45 -22.80
C CYS A 114 -5.06 12.34 -23.86
N LEU A 115 -4.94 11.10 -23.41
CA LEU A 115 -4.76 9.92 -24.25
C LEU A 115 -5.96 9.66 -25.16
N GLY A 116 -7.18 9.98 -24.70
CA GLY A 116 -8.40 9.88 -25.50
C GLY A 116 -8.88 8.45 -25.74
N ASN A 117 -9.60 8.23 -26.84
CA ASN A 117 -10.23 6.94 -27.17
C ASN A 117 -9.25 6.00 -27.87
N THR A 118 -8.48 5.27 -27.08
CA THR A 118 -7.66 4.15 -27.56
C THR A 118 -8.38 2.85 -27.26
N THR A 119 -8.94 2.22 -28.30
CA THR A 119 -9.73 0.99 -28.19
C THR A 119 -8.93 -0.26 -27.79
N ASP A 120 -7.60 -0.17 -27.78
CA ASP A 120 -6.70 -1.31 -27.59
C ASP A 120 -6.02 -1.40 -26.20
N LEU A 121 -6.35 -0.50 -25.27
CA LEU A 121 -5.73 -0.56 -23.93
C LEU A 121 -6.38 -1.63 -23.06
N THR A 122 -5.61 -2.69 -22.80
CA THR A 122 -5.97 -3.77 -21.88
C THR A 122 -5.89 -3.30 -20.42
N GLU A 123 -6.56 -4.02 -19.51
CA GLU A 123 -6.54 -3.74 -18.06
C GLU A 123 -5.10 -3.63 -17.53
N GLU A 124 -4.19 -4.44 -18.06
CA GLU A 124 -2.77 -4.46 -17.73
C GLU A 124 -2.04 -3.13 -17.99
N TYR A 125 -2.54 -2.28 -18.90
CA TYR A 125 -1.95 -0.96 -19.15
C TYR A 125 -2.19 0.03 -18.01
N PHE A 126 -3.27 -0.14 -17.24
CA PHE A 126 -3.63 0.78 -16.14
C PHE A 126 -3.28 0.23 -14.77
N LEU A 127 -3.01 -1.07 -14.69
CA LEU A 127 -2.68 -1.74 -13.45
C LEU A 127 -1.18 -1.89 -13.29
N GLU A 128 -0.70 -1.72 -12.08
CA GLU A 128 0.67 -2.00 -11.73
C GLU A 128 0.91 -3.51 -11.77
N SER A 129 1.96 -3.94 -12.47
CA SER A 129 2.26 -5.34 -12.65
C SER A 129 2.60 -5.99 -11.29
N SER A 130 1.98 -7.13 -11.01
CA SER A 130 2.13 -7.85 -9.72
C SER A 130 3.56 -8.36 -9.44
N HIS A 131 4.49 -8.17 -10.39
CA HIS A 131 5.90 -8.55 -10.24
C HIS A 131 6.69 -7.62 -9.32
N LEU A 132 6.15 -6.45 -8.94
CA LEU A 132 6.76 -5.60 -7.93
C LEU A 132 6.48 -6.19 -6.52
N LYS A 133 7.56 -6.50 -5.79
CA LYS A 133 7.49 -7.03 -4.42
C LYS A 133 6.56 -6.15 -3.56
N SER A 134 5.57 -6.77 -2.92
CA SER A 134 4.61 -6.10 -2.03
C SER A 134 5.31 -5.22 -0.99
N ASP A 135 4.85 -3.98 -0.82
CA ASP A 135 5.37 -3.02 0.16
C ASP A 135 5.34 -3.59 1.60
N ILE A 136 4.43 -4.53 1.87
CA ILE A 136 4.33 -5.25 3.16
C ILE A 136 5.55 -6.13 3.40
N TYR A 137 6.09 -6.77 2.36
CA TYR A 137 7.29 -7.57 2.47
C TYR A 137 8.49 -6.69 2.83
N LEU A 138 8.63 -5.53 2.19
CA LEU A 138 9.69 -4.57 2.50
C LEU A 138 9.60 -4.10 3.95
N PHE A 139 8.40 -3.72 4.40
CA PHE A 139 8.16 -3.28 5.78
C PHE A 139 8.46 -4.38 6.82
N SER A 140 8.04 -5.61 6.54
CA SER A 140 8.33 -6.77 7.40
C SER A 140 9.83 -7.01 7.55
N VAL A 141 10.57 -6.96 6.44
CA VAL A 141 12.03 -7.08 6.44
C VAL A 141 12.67 -5.95 7.24
N SER A 142 12.21 -4.70 7.08
CA SER A 142 12.71 -3.56 7.86
C SER A 142 12.51 -3.73 9.36
N ILE A 143 11.36 -4.27 9.81
CA ILE A 143 11.10 -4.56 11.22
C ILE A 143 12.10 -5.60 11.75
N ILE A 144 12.36 -6.67 10.99
CA ILE A 144 13.31 -7.72 11.40
C ILE A 144 14.71 -7.14 11.56
N PHE A 145 15.16 -6.31 10.62
CA PHE A 145 16.46 -5.64 10.71
C PHE A 145 16.54 -4.68 11.90
N PHE A 146 15.48 -3.91 12.15
CA PHE A 146 15.42 -3.02 13.31
C PHE A 146 15.54 -3.80 14.62
N TRP A 147 14.80 -4.90 14.77
CA TRP A 147 14.90 -5.79 15.93
C TRP A 147 16.31 -6.33 16.11
N PHE A 148 16.96 -6.81 15.02
CA PHE A 148 18.32 -7.30 15.08
C PHE A 148 19.32 -6.23 15.55
N ILE A 149 19.21 -4.99 15.07
CA ILE A 149 20.09 -3.90 15.50
C ILE A 149 19.86 -3.58 16.98
N THR A 150 18.60 -3.49 17.42
CA THR A 150 18.29 -3.20 18.82
C THR A 150 18.81 -4.27 19.78
N THR A 151 18.75 -5.56 19.42
CA THR A 151 19.29 -6.63 20.28
C THR A 151 20.81 -6.59 20.36
N VAL A 152 21.50 -6.28 19.26
CA VAL A 152 22.96 -6.09 19.26
C VAL A 152 23.37 -4.93 20.15
N ILE A 153 22.66 -3.79 20.09
CA ILE A 153 22.93 -2.63 20.95
C ILE A 153 22.70 -2.98 22.43
N LEU A 154 21.59 -3.66 22.76
CA LEU A 154 21.31 -4.09 24.13
C LEU A 154 22.39 -5.03 24.66
N PHE A 155 22.87 -5.96 23.83
CA PHE A 155 23.94 -6.87 24.22
C PHE A 155 25.27 -6.13 24.45
N ALA A 156 25.61 -5.18 23.58
CA ALA A 156 26.80 -4.34 23.75
C ALA A 156 26.72 -3.50 25.05
N LEU A 157 25.57 -2.89 25.33
CA LEU A 157 25.33 -2.16 26.57
C LEU A 157 25.48 -3.07 27.79
N PHE A 158 24.94 -4.29 27.74
CA PHE A 158 25.08 -5.27 28.81
C PHE A 158 26.55 -5.63 29.08
N VAL A 159 27.34 -5.86 28.03
CA VAL A 159 28.78 -6.12 28.14
C VAL A 159 29.52 -4.91 28.75
N ILE A 160 29.21 -3.70 28.32
CA ILE A 160 29.82 -2.47 28.85
C ILE A 160 29.51 -2.31 30.34
N VAL A 161 28.24 -2.49 30.75
CA VAL A 161 27.84 -2.44 32.16
C VAL A 161 28.62 -3.48 32.94
N LYS A 162 28.63 -4.73 32.48
CA LYS A 162 29.32 -5.84 33.16
C LYS A 162 30.82 -5.59 33.37
N VAL A 163 31.51 -4.98 32.40
CA VAL A 163 32.94 -4.67 32.52
C VAL A 163 33.20 -3.50 33.47
N ASN A 164 32.31 -2.50 33.49
CA ASN A 164 32.51 -1.27 34.25
C ASN A 164 31.95 -1.32 35.68
N THR A 165 31.03 -2.23 35.99
CA THR A 165 30.55 -2.43 37.36
C THR A 165 31.53 -3.31 38.14
N PRO A 166 32.26 -2.79 39.15
CA PRO A 166 33.04 -3.63 40.04
C PRO A 166 32.09 -4.58 40.78
N VAL A 167 32.41 -5.88 40.76
CA VAL A 167 31.64 -6.90 41.47
C VAL A 167 31.93 -6.73 42.95
N ASP A 168 30.95 -6.25 43.71
CA ASP A 168 31.01 -6.29 45.16
C ASP A 168 31.04 -7.76 45.61
N SER A 169 32.22 -8.19 46.07
CA SER A 169 32.50 -9.54 46.59
C SER A 169 31.67 -9.94 47.82
N SER A 170 30.72 -9.10 48.26
CA SER A 170 29.83 -9.33 49.39
C SER A 170 28.70 -10.32 49.12
N PHE A 171 28.47 -10.72 47.86
CA PHE A 171 27.42 -11.68 47.47
C PHE A 171 28.00 -13.01 46.96
N ILE A 172 28.84 -13.68 47.76
CA ILE A 172 29.21 -15.08 47.50
C ILE A 172 28.01 -15.96 47.90
N ILE A 173 27.11 -16.21 46.96
CA ILE A 173 25.99 -17.14 47.13
C ILE A 173 26.49 -18.57 46.91
N ASN A 174 26.15 -19.47 47.84
CA ASN A 174 26.53 -20.88 47.78
C ASN A 174 25.83 -21.60 46.61
N GLU A 175 26.61 -21.93 45.58
CA GLU A 175 26.17 -22.45 44.27
C GLU A 175 25.39 -23.78 44.34
N GLU A 176 25.64 -24.57 45.37
CA GLU A 176 25.08 -25.91 45.51
C GLU A 176 23.61 -25.90 45.89
N ARG A 177 23.09 -24.78 46.44
CA ARG A 177 21.67 -24.65 46.86
C ARG A 177 20.74 -24.05 45.80
N LEU A 178 21.25 -23.64 44.64
CA LEU A 178 20.44 -22.96 43.62
C LEU A 178 19.75 -23.95 42.67
N ASN A 179 18.45 -23.71 42.44
CA ASN A 179 17.65 -24.46 41.47
C ASN A 179 18.19 -24.33 40.04
N PHE A 180 17.98 -25.36 39.21
CA PHE A 180 18.48 -25.43 37.82
C PHE A 180 18.09 -24.20 36.98
N PHE A 181 16.89 -23.67 37.17
CA PHE A 181 16.42 -22.48 36.47
C PHE A 181 17.26 -21.23 36.79
N PHE A 182 17.62 -21.05 38.06
CA PHE A 182 18.49 -19.94 38.50
C PHE A 182 19.93 -20.12 38.02
N LYS A 183 20.40 -21.34 37.78
CA LYS A 183 21.71 -21.57 37.15
C LYS A 183 21.75 -21.10 35.69
N PHE A 184 20.64 -21.22 34.96
CA PHE A 184 20.58 -20.83 33.54
C PHE A 184 20.50 -19.32 33.36
N THR A 185 19.71 -18.63 34.20
CA THR A 185 19.62 -17.15 34.18
C THR A 185 20.90 -16.48 34.66
N ARG A 186 21.79 -17.21 35.35
CA ARG A 186 23.05 -16.68 35.88
C ARG A 186 24.11 -16.33 34.83
N ILE A 187 23.98 -16.84 33.60
CA ILE A 187 24.83 -16.42 32.47
C ILE A 187 24.58 -14.95 32.11
N LEU A 188 23.35 -14.48 32.35
CA LEU A 188 22.89 -13.11 32.15
C LEU A 188 22.97 -12.27 33.42
N ASP A 189 23.54 -12.82 34.49
CA ASP A 189 23.66 -12.14 35.76
C ASP A 189 25.00 -11.39 35.81
N VAL A 190 24.95 -10.15 36.26
CA VAL A 190 26.09 -9.22 36.26
C VAL A 190 27.07 -9.55 37.41
N TRP A 191 26.60 -10.31 38.41
CA TRP A 191 27.27 -10.56 39.68
C TRP A 191 28.09 -11.87 39.69
N ARG A 192 29.13 -11.96 38.84
CA ARG A 192 30.14 -13.02 38.95
C ARG A 192 31.54 -12.43 39.06
#